data_AF-A0A9E3JK09-F1
#
_entry.id   AF-A0A9E3JK09-F1
#
_cell.length_a   1.000
_cell.length_b   1.000
_cell.length_c   1.000
_cell.angle_alpha   90.00
_cell.angle_beta   90.00
_cell.angle_gamma   90.00
#
_symmetry.space_group_name_H-M   'P 1'
#
loop_
_entity.id
_entity.type
_entity.pdbx_description
1 polymer ?
#
loop_
_entity_poly.entity_id
_entity_poly.type
_entity_poly.pdbx_seq_one_letter_code
_entity_poly.pdbx_strand_id
1 'polypeptide(L)'
;MNVRVVLAVLALANVLTAIGVVDARHRHRQLFFDLTRLEKARDALDIEFSRLQLEQATWAESNRIDKVARERLGMRTPEPAETVVLRP
;
A
#
# COMPACT_ATOMS: atom_id res chain seq x y z
N MET A 1 61.49 4.20 -8.06
CA MET A 1 60.41 3.53 -7.31
C MET A 1 60.49 2.04 -7.64
N ASN A 2 60.78 1.18 -6.67
CA ASN A 2 61.01 -0.25 -6.94
C ASN A 2 59.67 -0.95 -7.24
N VAL A 3 59.59 -1.74 -8.32
CA VAL A 3 58.38 -2.47 -8.77
C VAL A 3 57.73 -3.27 -7.64
N ARG A 4 58.53 -3.83 -6.72
CA ARG A 4 58.04 -4.55 -5.54
C ARG A 4 57.14 -3.71 -4.63
N VAL A 5 57.46 -2.42 -4.45
CA VAL A 5 56.66 -1.50 -3.64
C VAL A 5 55.32 -1.21 -4.31
N VAL A 6 55.32 -1.01 -5.63
CA VAL A 6 54.08 -0.79 -6.40
C VAL A 6 53.16 -1.99 -6.30
N LEU A 7 53.70 -3.22 -6.44
CA LEU A 7 52.91 -4.45 -6.32
C LEU A 7 52.32 -4.61 -4.91
N ALA A 8 53.08 -4.30 -3.86
CA ALA A 8 52.59 -4.36 -2.48
C ALA A 8 51.43 -3.37 -2.24
N VAL A 9 51.54 -2.14 -2.75
CA VAL A 9 50.47 -1.13 -2.65
C VAL A 9 49.21 -1.58 -3.39
N LEU A 10 49.36 -2.12 -4.61
CA LEU A 10 48.23 -2.62 -5.39
C LEU A 10 47.54 -3.82 -4.71
N ALA A 11 48.31 -4.74 -4.14
CA ALA A 11 47.76 -5.86 -3.38
C ALA A 11 46.97 -5.37 -2.16
N LEU A 12 47.52 -4.41 -1.41
CA LEU A 12 46.82 -3.82 -0.26
C LEU A 12 45.54 -3.12 -0.69
N ALA A 13 45.59 -2.30 -1.75
CA ALA A 13 44.42 -1.61 -2.27
C ALA A 13 43.33 -2.59 -2.74
N ASN A 14 43.73 -3.71 -3.36
CA ASN A 14 42.80 -4.77 -3.76
C ASN A 14 42.11 -5.41 -2.56
N VAL A 15 42.86 -5.77 -1.52
CA VAL A 15 42.30 -6.35 -0.28
C VAL A 15 41.33 -5.38 0.39
N LEU A 16 41.71 -4.11 0.51
CA LEU A 16 40.82 -3.08 1.08
C LEU A 16 39.53 -2.92 0.28
N THR A 17 39.63 -2.95 -1.06
CA THR A 17 38.47 -2.89 -1.94
C THR A 17 37.57 -4.11 -1.77
N ALA A 18 38.15 -5.31 -1.68
CA ALA A 18 37.40 -6.55 -1.48
C ALA A 18 36.60 -6.53 -0.18
N ILE A 19 37.22 -6.08 0.92
CA ILE A 19 36.54 -5.90 2.22
C ILE A 19 35.39 -4.89 2.10
N GLY A 20 35.65 -3.76 1.44
CA GLY A 20 34.62 -2.73 1.21
C GLY A 20 33.42 -3.23 0.42
N VAL A 21 33.65 -4.04 -0.62
CA VAL A 21 32.57 -4.64 -1.43
C VAL A 21 31.73 -5.61 -0.59
N VAL A 22 32.36 -6.42 0.26
CA VAL A 22 31.65 -7.37 1.14
C VAL A 22 30.78 -6.61 2.15
N ASP A 23 31.32 -5.56 2.79
CA ASP A 23 30.56 -4.72 3.72
C ASP A 23 29.38 -4.02 3.03
N ALA A 24 29.62 -3.41 1.86
CA ALA A 24 28.57 -2.77 1.08
C ALA A 24 27.46 -3.76 0.70
N ARG A 25 27.82 -4.98 0.29
CA ARG A 25 26.85 -6.04 -0.03
C ARG A 25 26.06 -6.49 1.19
N HIS A 26 26.71 -6.57 2.35
CA HIS A 26 26.06 -6.93 3.60
C HIS A 26 25.03 -5.87 4.02
N ARG A 27 25.42 -4.59 4.02
CA ARG A 27 24.53 -3.46 4.32
C ARG A 27 23.37 -3.38 3.35
N HIS A 28 23.63 -3.55 2.05
CA HIS A 28 22.56 -3.59 1.04
C HIS A 28 21.54 -4.68 1.36
N ARG A 29 21.99 -5.88 1.74
CA ARG A 29 21.08 -6.97 2.09
C ARG A 29 20.24 -6.64 3.32
N GLN A 30 20.83 -6.05 4.36
CA GLN A 30 20.08 -5.63 5.55
C GLN A 30 19.01 -4.57 5.22
N LEU A 31 19.41 -3.49 4.55
CA LEU A 31 18.51 -2.40 4.16
C LEU A 31 17.39 -2.89 3.24
N PHE A 32 17.69 -3.81 2.32
CA PHE A 32 16.68 -4.41 1.46
C PHE A 32 15.66 -5.21 2.26
N PHE A 33 16.09 -6.00 3.26
CA PHE A 33 15.17 -6.72 4.13
C PHE A 33 14.25 -5.77 4.91
N ASP A 34 14.80 -4.68 5.45
CA ASP A 34 14.01 -3.69 6.19
C ASP A 34 13.00 -2.98 5.29
N LEU A 35 13.42 -2.59 4.08
CA LEU A 35 12.54 -2.01 3.07
C LEU A 35 11.39 -2.96 2.72
N THR A 36 11.70 -4.20 2.36
CA THR A 36 10.67 -5.20 2.02
C THR A 36 9.72 -5.46 3.18
N ARG A 37 10.20 -5.43 4.43
CA ARG A 37 9.34 -5.58 5.62
C ARG A 37 8.37 -4.41 5.74
N LEU A 38 8.84 -3.18 5.53
CA LEU A 38 8.01 -1.99 5.63
C LEU A 38 6.98 -1.91 4.50
N GLU A 39 7.37 -2.26 3.27
CA GLU A 39 6.47 -2.35 2.12
C GLU A 39 5.35 -3.35 2.38
N LYS A 40 5.66 -4.55 2.90
CA LYS A 40 4.63 -5.54 3.26
C LYS A 40 3.66 -5.02 4.32
N ALA A 41 4.16 -4.26 5.30
CA ALA A 41 3.30 -3.68 6.33
C ALA A 41 2.35 -2.61 5.74
N ARG A 42 2.87 -1.76 4.84
CA ARG A 42 2.06 -0.80 4.09
C ARG A 42 0.98 -1.51 3.27
N ASP A 43 1.37 -2.51 2.48
CA ASP A 43 0.44 -3.22 1.60
C ASP A 43 -0.68 -3.92 2.39
N ALA A 44 -0.35 -4.48 3.56
CA ALA A 44 -1.37 -5.05 4.46
C ALA A 44 -2.37 -3.99 4.94
N LEU A 45 -1.87 -2.80 5.31
CA LEU A 45 -2.72 -1.69 5.73
C LEU A 45 -3.60 -1.15 4.59
N ASP A 46 -3.07 -1.07 3.37
CA ASP A 46 -3.82 -0.64 2.19
C ASP A 46 -4.95 -1.62 1.84
N ILE A 47 -4.70 -2.93 1.99
CA ILE A 47 -5.74 -3.97 1.84
C ILE A 47 -6.83 -3.80 2.90
N GLU A 48 -6.46 -3.61 4.16
CA GLU A 48 -7.42 -3.42 5.25
C GLU A 48 -8.24 -2.15 5.02
N PHE A 49 -7.60 -1.05 4.65
CA PHE A 49 -8.27 0.21 4.34
C PHE A 49 -9.24 0.07 3.16
N SER A 50 -8.83 -0.63 2.11
CA SER A 50 -9.70 -0.92 0.95
C SER A 50 -10.92 -1.74 1.36
N ARG A 51 -10.73 -2.74 2.23
CA ARG A 51 -11.84 -3.52 2.79
C ARG A 51 -12.79 -2.65 3.61
N LEU A 52 -12.26 -1.81 4.49
CA LEU A 52 -13.07 -0.90 5.31
C LEU A 52 -13.87 0.09 4.45
N GLN A 53 -13.32 0.56 3.33
CA GLN A 53 -14.04 1.42 2.39
C GLN A 53 -15.21 0.68 1.74
N LEU A 54 -15.04 -0.59 1.35
CA LEU A 54 -16.13 -1.42 0.82
C LEU A 54 -17.22 -1.66 1.87
N GLU A 55 -16.82 -1.92 3.12
CA GLU A 55 -17.74 -2.02 4.25
C GLU A 55 -18.51 -0.71 4.44
N GLN A 56 -17.86 0.47 4.39
CA GLN A 56 -18.54 1.76 4.49
C GLN A 56 -19.49 2.04 3.32
N ALA A 57 -19.08 1.78 2.07
CA ALA A 57 -19.91 1.98 0.89
C ALA A 57 -21.22 1.18 0.98
N THR A 58 -21.15 -0.04 1.53
CA THR A 58 -22.34 -0.89 1.76
C THR A 58 -23.33 -0.26 2.76
N TRP A 59 -22.86 0.55 3.70
CA TRP A 59 -23.69 1.17 4.75
C TRP A 59 -24.12 2.61 4.43
N ALA A 60 -23.40 3.30 3.54
CA ALA A 60 -23.54 4.74 3.35
C ALA A 60 -24.68 5.16 2.40
N GLU A 61 -25.04 4.38 1.37
CA GLU A 61 -25.73 4.99 0.23
C GLU A 61 -27.24 4.75 0.11
N SER A 62 -27.77 3.61 0.54
CA SER A 62 -29.21 3.32 0.30
C SER A 62 -29.98 2.92 1.55
N ASN A 63 -29.42 2.04 2.38
CA ASN A 63 -30.17 1.43 3.48
C ASN A 63 -30.50 2.44 4.61
N ARG A 64 -29.58 3.34 4.94
CA ARG A 64 -29.80 4.34 6.01
C ARG A 64 -30.81 5.42 5.61
N ILE A 65 -30.75 5.90 4.36
CA ILE A 65 -31.69 6.91 3.86
C ILE A 65 -33.09 6.31 3.76
N ASP A 66 -33.20 5.11 3.20
CA ASP A 66 -34.46 4.41 3.00
C ASP A 66 -35.12 4.02 4.34
N LYS A 67 -34.32 3.61 5.33
CA LYS A 67 -34.80 3.33 6.69
C LYS A 67 -35.27 4.59 7.42
N VAL A 68 -34.55 5.70 7.32
CA VAL A 68 -34.99 6.99 7.87
C VAL A 68 -36.24 7.51 7.16
N ALA A 69 -36.34 7.35 5.84
CA ALA A 69 -37.50 7.74 5.05
C ALA A 69 -38.76 6.95 5.46
N ARG A 70 -38.64 5.63 5.64
CA ARG A 70 -39.75 4.80 6.13
C ARG A 70 -40.10 5.06 7.60
N GLU A 71 -39.11 5.06 8.49
CA GLU A 71 -39.36 5.06 9.95
C GLU A 71 -39.62 6.45 10.52
N ARG A 72 -38.97 7.51 10.01
CA ARG A 72 -39.16 8.88 10.52
C ARG A 72 -40.07 9.73 9.66
N LEU A 73 -40.06 9.53 8.35
CA LEU A 73 -40.86 10.33 7.41
C LEU A 73 -42.14 9.59 6.95
N GLY A 74 -42.33 8.34 7.36
CA GLY A 74 -43.51 7.54 7.00
C GLY A 74 -43.64 7.27 5.50
N MET A 75 -42.56 7.44 4.74
CA MET A 75 -42.59 7.29 3.28
C MET A 75 -42.81 5.81 2.94
N ARG A 76 -43.72 5.54 2.01
CA ARG A 76 -43.99 4.20 1.46
C ARG A 76 -43.70 4.21 -0.04
N THR A 77 -43.32 3.07 -0.59
CA THR A 77 -43.16 2.92 -2.04
C THR A 77 -44.53 3.14 -2.70
N PRO A 78 -44.66 4.10 -3.64
CA PRO A 78 -45.93 4.36 -4.31
C PRO A 78 -46.30 3.19 -5.23
N GLU A 79 -47.59 2.91 -5.33
CA GLU A 79 -48.08 1.86 -6.23
C GLU A 79 -48.05 2.32 -7.70
N PRO A 80 -48.06 1.39 -8.68
CA PRO A 80 -48.08 1.74 -10.10
C PRO A 80 -49.26 2.64 -10.51
N ALA A 81 -50.36 2.58 -9.76
CA ALA A 81 -51.53 3.45 -9.95
C ALA A 81 -51.30 4.90 -9.45
N GLU A 82 -50.30 5.13 -8.61
CA GLU A 82 -49.95 6.43 -8.01
C GLU A 82 -48.80 7.12 -8.77
N THR A 83 -48.29 6.52 -9.86
CA THR A 83 -47.15 7.05 -10.65
C THR A 83 -47.56 7.46 -12.06
N VAL A 84 -47.26 8.70 -12.43
CA VAL A 84 -47.49 9.24 -13.79
C VAL A 84 -46.15 9.36 -14.52
N VAL A 85 -45.99 8.62 -15.61
CA VAL A 85 -44.79 8.68 -16.45
C VAL A 85 -44.94 9.84 -17.45
N LEU A 86 -44.23 10.93 -17.20
CA LEU A 86 -44.11 12.04 -18.15
C LEU A 86 -43.16 11.61 -19.27
N ARG A 87 -43.67 11.55 -20.51
CA ARG A 87 -42.84 11.41 -21.71
C ARG A 87 -42.36 12.81 -22.12
N PRO A 88 -41.07 12.99 -22.47
CA PRO A 88 -40.50 14.28 -22.84
C PRO A 88 -41.09 14.84 -24.13
#